data_AF-A0A849WI97-F1
#
_entry.id   AF-A0A849WI97-F1
#
_cell.length_a   1.000
_cell.length_b   1.000
_cell.length_c   1.000
_cell.angle_alpha   90.00
_cell.angle_beta   90.00
_cell.angle_gamma   90.00
#
_symmetry.space_group_name_H-M   'P 1'
#
loop_
_entity.id
_entity.type
_entity.pdbx_description
1 polymer ?
#
loop_
_entity_poly.entity_id
_entity_poly.type
_entity_poly.pdbx_seq_one_letter_code
_entity_poly.pdbx_strand_id
1 'polypeptide(L)'
;MILLNAIAQAMELVGVVEIYQRCKFNTSKGNKLKQELIKLGYVLSLSIKISSGRGGKTTILILIDKAWEAIGYQKPKMFGKGGEYHKKFVSQIAHYLRIKKYNPLIEYNLQGKQIDVVFEKDNQLIGIELEMSELSIPHAVTNYQKDTEVGVNHVIFITPTLKLKKQLAKKILSEVQNPPKKISFMTLGEFITQQEI
;
A
#
# COMPACT_ATOMS: atom_id res chain seq x y z
N MET A 1 0.06 8.15 -24.09
CA MET A 1 1.51 7.94 -23.90
C MET A 1 2.14 8.83 -22.84
N ILE A 2 2.05 10.17 -22.93
CA ILE A 2 2.69 11.09 -21.95
C ILE A 2 2.24 10.80 -20.50
N LEU A 3 0.93 10.61 -20.28
CA LEU A 3 0.40 10.33 -18.94
C LEU A 3 0.91 9.00 -18.35
N LEU A 4 1.05 7.95 -19.16
CA LEU A 4 1.58 6.66 -18.71
C LEU A 4 3.06 6.76 -18.32
N ASN A 5 3.87 7.47 -19.12
CA ASN A 5 5.27 7.74 -18.79
C ASN A 5 5.41 8.52 -17.49
N ALA A 6 4.57 9.55 -17.28
CA ALA A 6 4.59 10.32 -16.04
C ALA A 6 4.22 9.48 -14.81
N ILE A 7 3.29 8.51 -14.94
CA ILE A 7 2.96 7.57 -13.88
C ILE A 7 4.11 6.58 -13.67
N ALA A 8 4.74 6.07 -14.73
CA ALA A 8 5.87 5.15 -14.65
C ALA A 8 7.08 5.74 -13.95
N GLN A 9 7.35 7.03 -14.20
CA GLN A 9 8.47 7.78 -13.62
C GLN A 9 8.16 8.27 -12.19
N ALA A 10 6.91 8.19 -11.73
CA ALA A 10 6.56 8.50 -10.35
C ALA A 10 7.05 7.37 -9.44
N MET A 11 8.21 7.58 -8.80
CA MET A 11 8.77 6.64 -7.81
C MET A 11 7.92 6.57 -6.52
N GLU A 12 7.14 7.61 -6.24
CA GLU A 12 6.30 7.75 -5.04
C GLU A 12 4.79 7.69 -5.36
N LEU A 13 3.97 7.56 -4.33
CA LEU A 13 2.51 7.66 -4.44
C LEU A 13 2.09 9.11 -4.66
N VAL A 14 2.08 9.50 -5.93
CA VAL A 14 1.72 10.86 -6.35
C VAL A 14 0.23 10.93 -6.67
N GLY A 15 -0.42 11.97 -6.14
CA GLY A 15 -1.82 12.26 -6.45
C GLY A 15 -2.00 12.54 -7.94
N VAL A 16 -3.12 12.11 -8.50
CA VAL A 16 -3.36 12.19 -9.95
C VAL A 16 -3.34 13.64 -10.47
N VAL A 17 -3.72 14.59 -9.61
CA VAL A 17 -3.66 16.03 -9.94
C VAL A 17 -2.22 16.49 -10.15
N GLU A 18 -1.29 16.02 -9.31
CA GLU A 18 0.13 16.35 -9.46
C GLU A 18 0.73 15.68 -10.70
N ILE A 19 0.33 14.44 -11.01
CA ILE A 19 0.69 13.81 -12.29
C ILE A 19 0.21 14.65 -13.48
N TYR A 20 -1.00 15.20 -13.43
CA TYR A 20 -1.50 16.08 -14.49
C TYR A 20 -0.66 17.34 -14.63
N GLN A 21 -0.27 17.96 -13.51
CA GLN A 21 0.60 19.15 -13.51
C GLN A 21 1.96 18.86 -14.12
N ARG A 22 2.59 17.72 -13.78
CA ARG A 22 3.85 17.26 -14.40
C ARG A 22 3.72 17.09 -15.92
N CYS A 23 2.55 16.66 -16.39
CA CYS A 23 2.23 16.54 -17.81
C CYS A 23 1.79 17.86 -18.46
N LYS A 24 1.75 18.98 -17.72
CA LYS A 24 1.17 20.26 -18.17
C LYS A 24 -0.28 20.14 -18.65
N PHE A 25 -1.07 19.29 -18.00
CA PHE A 25 -2.50 19.13 -18.27
C PHE A 25 -3.34 19.86 -17.24
N ASN A 26 -4.43 20.47 -17.70
CA ASN A 26 -5.49 20.89 -16.80
C ASN A 26 -6.29 19.68 -16.28
N THR A 27 -7.05 19.86 -15.20
CA THR A 27 -7.80 18.78 -14.53
C THR A 27 -8.79 18.08 -15.46
N SER A 28 -9.46 18.82 -16.36
CA SER A 28 -10.43 18.26 -17.30
C SER A 28 -9.76 17.31 -18.30
N LYS A 29 -8.71 17.77 -18.97
CA LYS A 29 -7.90 16.98 -19.91
C LYS A 29 -7.27 15.77 -19.22
N GLY A 30 -6.69 15.97 -18.05
CA GLY A 30 -6.10 14.89 -17.25
C GLY A 30 -7.12 13.82 -16.90
N ASN A 31 -8.31 14.22 -16.43
CA ASN A 31 -9.37 13.28 -16.08
C ASN A 31 -9.91 12.52 -17.30
N LYS A 32 -10.06 13.17 -18.46
CA LYS A 32 -10.45 12.49 -19.70
C LYS A 32 -9.45 11.38 -20.04
N LEU A 33 -8.16 11.71 -20.06
CA LEU A 33 -7.09 10.75 -20.34
C LEU A 33 -7.03 9.63 -19.29
N LYS A 34 -7.19 9.94 -18.01
CA LYS A 34 -7.28 8.93 -16.94
C LYS A 34 -8.41 7.94 -17.23
N GLN A 35 -9.62 8.42 -17.52
CA GLN A 35 -10.76 7.53 -17.78
C GLN A 35 -10.54 6.66 -19.01
N GLU A 36 -9.93 7.20 -20.07
CA GLU A 36 -9.52 6.42 -21.24
C GLU A 36 -8.51 5.33 -20.88
N LEU A 37 -7.48 5.64 -20.09
CA LEU A 37 -6.49 4.65 -19.65
C LEU A 37 -7.07 3.57 -18.74
N ILE A 38 -8.03 3.92 -17.87
CA ILE A 38 -8.77 2.93 -17.06
C ILE A 38 -9.57 2.01 -17.98
N LYS A 39 -10.34 2.58 -18.92
CA LYS A 39 -11.16 1.83 -19.88
C LYS A 39 -10.33 0.87 -20.74
N LEU A 40 -9.14 1.30 -21.14
CA LEU A 40 -8.20 0.50 -21.94
C LEU A 40 -7.48 -0.60 -21.15
N GLY A 41 -7.66 -0.63 -19.82
CA GLY A 41 -6.95 -1.54 -18.93
C GLY A 41 -5.45 -1.24 -18.92
N TYR A 42 -5.06 0.02 -18.81
CA TYR A 42 -3.67 0.40 -18.61
C TYR A 42 -3.38 0.85 -17.17
N VAL A 43 -4.38 1.40 -16.49
CA VAL A 43 -4.20 1.88 -15.12
C VAL A 43 -5.36 1.47 -14.22
N LEU A 44 -5.05 1.12 -12.98
CA LEU A 44 -6.04 1.17 -11.90
C LEU A 44 -6.03 2.53 -11.23
N SER A 45 -7.22 2.96 -10.81
CA SER A 45 -7.41 4.18 -10.04
C SER A 45 -7.82 3.80 -8.63
N LEU A 46 -7.04 4.23 -7.64
CA LEU A 46 -7.34 3.99 -6.23
C LEU A 46 -7.51 5.32 -5.51
N SER A 47 -8.60 5.47 -4.78
CA SER A 47 -8.81 6.62 -3.93
C SER A 47 -8.26 6.31 -2.54
N ILE A 48 -7.21 7.04 -2.14
CA ILE A 48 -6.61 6.95 -0.83
C ILE A 48 -7.02 8.17 0.00
N LYS A 49 -7.22 7.97 1.30
CA LYS A 49 -7.49 9.05 2.24
C LYS A 49 -6.15 9.58 2.76
N ILE A 50 -5.91 10.88 2.61
CA ILE A 50 -4.68 11.56 3.02
C ILE A 50 -4.88 12.51 4.21
N SER A 51 -6.13 12.91 4.51
CA SER A 51 -6.44 13.67 5.73
C SER A 51 -7.92 13.53 6.12
N SER A 52 -8.26 13.97 7.34
CA SER A 52 -9.65 14.16 7.77
C SER A 52 -10.19 15.51 7.27
N GLY A 53 -11.24 15.51 6.45
CA GLY A 53 -11.95 16.72 5.99
C GLY A 53 -12.28 16.75 4.49
N ARG A 54 -12.86 17.87 4.02
CA ARG A 54 -13.04 18.14 2.58
C ARG A 54 -11.66 18.23 1.91
N GLY A 55 -11.46 17.53 0.80
CA GLY A 55 -10.15 17.42 0.13
C GLY A 55 -9.21 16.34 0.70
N GLY A 56 -9.61 15.63 1.76
CA GLY A 56 -8.77 14.61 2.40
C GLY A 56 -8.68 13.27 1.67
N LYS A 57 -9.05 13.23 0.38
CA LYS A 57 -8.89 12.05 -0.48
C LYS A 57 -8.13 12.46 -1.73
N THR A 58 -7.12 11.68 -2.09
CA THR A 58 -6.47 11.79 -3.39
C THR A 58 -6.66 10.50 -4.17
N THR A 59 -6.63 10.61 -5.49
CA THR A 59 -6.62 9.45 -6.37
C THR A 59 -5.19 9.21 -6.80
N ILE A 60 -4.73 7.97 -6.69
CA ILE A 60 -3.45 7.52 -7.25
C ILE A 60 -3.72 6.62 -8.44
N LEU A 61 -2.81 6.62 -9.41
CA LEU A 61 -2.87 5.72 -10.57
C LEU A 61 -1.77 4.67 -10.48
N ILE A 62 -2.15 3.42 -10.74
CA ILE A 62 -1.24 2.29 -10.76
C ILE A 62 -1.20 1.72 -12.17
N LEU A 63 -0.02 1.73 -12.79
CA LEU A 63 0.22 0.99 -14.03
C LEU A 63 0.03 -0.51 -13.80
N ILE A 64 -0.62 -1.16 -14.75
CA ILE A 64 -0.74 -2.63 -14.82
C ILE A 64 0.20 -3.18 -15.90
N ASP A 65 0.43 -4.49 -15.94
CA ASP A 65 1.34 -5.15 -16.90
C ASP A 65 1.27 -4.61 -18.33
N LYS A 66 0.06 -4.59 -18.90
CA LYS A 66 -0.21 -4.10 -20.26
C LYS A 66 0.28 -2.67 -20.50
N ALA A 67 0.32 -1.81 -19.49
CA ALA A 67 0.79 -0.45 -19.62
C ALA A 67 2.32 -0.35 -19.68
N TRP A 68 3.04 -1.22 -18.99
CA TRP A 68 4.51 -1.28 -19.05
C TRP A 68 4.98 -1.71 -20.43
N GLU A 69 4.33 -2.73 -20.99
CA GLU A 69 4.54 -3.16 -22.38
C GLU A 69 4.26 -2.02 -23.37
N ALA A 70 3.13 -1.34 -23.20
CA ALA A 70 2.73 -0.26 -24.10
C ALA A 70 3.70 0.93 -24.11
N ILE A 71 4.39 1.22 -23.00
CA ILE A 71 5.39 2.30 -22.91
C ILE A 71 6.83 1.84 -23.18
N GLY A 72 7.05 0.55 -23.45
CA GLY A 72 8.38 0.00 -23.75
C GLY A 72 9.35 0.06 -22.57
N TYR A 73 8.85 0.23 -21.34
CA TYR A 73 9.69 0.23 -20.15
C TYR A 73 9.74 -1.18 -19.56
N GLN A 74 10.90 -1.57 -19.06
CA GLN A 74 10.98 -2.78 -18.25
C GLN A 74 10.19 -2.55 -16.97
N LYS A 75 9.19 -3.41 -16.76
CA LYS A 75 8.47 -3.46 -15.49
C LYS A 75 9.48 -3.65 -14.35
N PRO A 76 9.41 -2.86 -13.26
CA PRO A 76 10.26 -3.07 -12.11
C PRO A 76 10.15 -4.51 -11.62
N LYS A 77 11.28 -5.19 -11.40
CA LYS A 77 11.30 -6.53 -10.81
C LYS A 77 10.72 -6.44 -9.41
N MET A 78 9.49 -6.91 -9.25
CA MET A 78 8.82 -6.96 -7.95
C MET A 78 9.04 -8.34 -7.33
N PHE A 79 9.87 -8.39 -6.29
CA PHE A 79 10.15 -9.61 -5.55
C PHE A 79 8.91 -10.04 -4.76
N GLY A 80 8.68 -11.36 -4.69
CA GLY A 80 7.85 -11.94 -3.63
C GLY A 80 6.59 -12.75 -3.98
N LYS A 81 5.80 -13.13 -2.97
CA LYS A 81 4.48 -13.78 -3.06
C LYS A 81 3.35 -12.74 -3.08
N GLY A 82 2.22 -13.09 -3.70
CA GLY A 82 1.07 -12.18 -3.84
C GLY A 82 0.91 -11.59 -5.24
N GLY A 83 -0.27 -11.04 -5.51
CA GLY A 83 -0.60 -10.42 -6.79
C GLY A 83 0.19 -9.13 -7.05
N GLU A 84 0.19 -8.67 -8.31
CA GLU A 84 0.95 -7.50 -8.75
C GLU A 84 0.74 -6.25 -7.86
N TYR A 85 -0.50 -6.00 -7.45
CA TYR A 85 -0.85 -4.85 -6.61
C TYR A 85 -0.30 -4.96 -5.19
N HIS A 86 -0.31 -6.16 -4.62
CA HIS A 86 0.25 -6.41 -3.28
C HIS A 86 1.73 -6.05 -3.28
N LYS A 87 2.50 -6.58 -4.22
CA LYS A 87 3.94 -6.29 -4.34
C LYS A 87 4.24 -4.82 -4.54
N LYS A 88 3.45 -4.13 -5.37
CA LYS A 88 3.63 -2.69 -5.59
C LYS A 88 3.46 -1.90 -4.29
N PHE A 89 2.46 -2.23 -3.51
CA PHE A 89 2.21 -1.57 -2.24
C PHE A 89 3.24 -1.90 -1.17
N VAL A 90 3.66 -3.16 -1.06
CA VAL A 90 4.78 -3.57 -0.20
C VAL A 90 6.05 -2.79 -0.53
N SER A 91 6.39 -2.68 -1.81
CA SER A 91 7.53 -1.89 -2.27
C SER A 91 7.40 -0.40 -1.90
N GLN A 92 6.20 0.17 -2.02
CA GLN A 92 5.94 1.56 -1.65
C GLN A 92 6.01 1.81 -0.15
N ILE A 93 5.47 0.91 0.66
CA ILE A 93 5.58 0.93 2.13
C ILE A 93 7.06 0.94 2.53
N ALA A 94 7.86 0.03 1.96
CA ALA A 94 9.28 -0.03 2.22
C ALA A 94 10.02 1.23 1.74
N HIS A 95 9.68 1.77 0.57
CA HIS A 95 10.26 3.02 0.09
C HIS A 95 9.98 4.19 1.05
N TYR A 96 8.73 4.34 1.48
CA TYR A 96 8.32 5.37 2.44
C TYR A 96 9.07 5.23 3.78
N LEU A 97 9.18 4.01 4.31
CA LEU A 97 9.94 3.72 5.52
C LEU A 97 11.42 4.11 5.38
N ARG A 98 12.05 3.87 4.22
CA ARG A 98 13.42 4.31 3.94
C ARG A 98 13.57 5.83 3.93
N ILE A 99 12.61 6.55 3.37
CA ILE A 99 12.59 8.03 3.43
C ILE A 99 12.56 8.50 4.88
N LYS A 100 11.78 7.82 5.72
CA LYS A 100 11.70 8.03 7.18
C LYS A 100 12.91 7.51 7.96
N LYS A 101 13.98 7.10 7.27
CA LYS A 101 15.26 6.63 7.83
C LYS A 101 15.17 5.30 8.60
N TYR A 102 14.13 4.51 8.36
CA TYR A 102 14.07 3.11 8.79
C TYR A 102 14.78 2.19 7.78
N ASN A 103 15.10 0.97 8.21
CA ASN A 103 15.68 -0.07 7.36
C ASN A 103 14.69 -1.23 7.13
N PRO A 104 13.70 -1.08 6.23
CA PRO A 104 12.68 -2.09 6.03
C PRO A 104 13.17 -3.27 5.20
N LEU A 105 12.81 -4.47 5.65
CA LEU A 105 12.98 -5.73 4.94
C LEU A 105 11.63 -6.16 4.37
N ILE A 106 11.61 -6.52 3.09
CA ILE A 106 10.41 -6.96 2.36
C ILE A 106 10.35 -8.48 2.39
N GLU A 107 9.17 -9.04 2.64
CA GLU A 107 8.91 -10.47 2.67
C GLU A 107 9.86 -11.25 3.57
N TYR A 108 10.14 -10.67 4.72
CA TYR A 108 11.09 -11.21 5.65
C TYR A 108 10.56 -12.49 6.27
N ASN A 109 11.38 -13.55 6.22
CA ASN A 109 11.08 -14.79 6.90
C ASN A 109 11.67 -14.75 8.31
N LEU A 110 10.79 -14.64 9.30
CA LEU A 110 11.15 -14.67 10.70
C LEU A 110 10.65 -15.97 11.32
N GLN A 111 11.58 -16.85 11.69
CA GLN A 111 11.28 -18.15 12.31
C GLN A 111 10.26 -18.99 11.54
N GLY A 112 10.30 -18.95 10.20
CA GLY A 112 9.38 -19.69 9.33
C GLY A 112 8.10 -18.93 8.94
N LYS A 113 7.78 -17.81 9.60
CA LYS A 113 6.67 -16.92 9.20
C LYS A 113 7.18 -15.86 8.23
N GLN A 114 6.53 -15.75 7.08
CA GLN A 114 6.77 -14.67 6.12
C GLN A 114 5.89 -13.46 6.49
N ILE A 115 6.49 -12.28 6.61
CA ILE A 115 5.82 -11.01 6.93
C ILE A 115 6.07 -10.05 5.76
N ASP A 116 5.03 -9.34 5.30
CA ASP A 116 5.12 -8.52 4.09
C ASP A 116 6.21 -7.43 4.18
N VAL A 117 6.24 -6.67 5.29
CA VAL A 117 7.33 -5.74 5.60
C VAL A 117 7.64 -5.78 7.08
N VAL A 118 8.93 -5.79 7.43
CA VAL A 118 9.37 -5.59 8.82
C VAL A 118 10.39 -4.46 8.91
N PHE A 119 10.41 -3.77 10.03
CA PHE A 119 11.44 -2.79 10.36
C PHE A 119 11.55 -2.65 11.89
N GLU A 120 12.67 -2.13 12.37
CA GLU A 120 12.87 -1.84 13.79
C GLU A 120 12.63 -0.36 14.08
N LYS A 121 11.98 -0.09 15.21
CA LYS A 121 11.81 1.24 15.79
C LYS A 121 11.89 1.13 17.30
N ASP A 122 12.72 1.96 17.96
CA ASP A 122 12.82 2.01 19.43
C ASP A 122 13.07 0.62 20.08
N ASN A 123 13.94 -0.20 19.46
CA ASN A 123 14.20 -1.60 19.83
C ASN A 123 12.96 -2.53 19.82
N GLN A 124 11.93 -2.14 19.06
CA GLN A 124 10.75 -2.96 18.81
C GLN A 124 10.74 -3.39 17.34
N LEU A 125 10.48 -4.68 17.12
CA LEU A 125 10.25 -5.20 15.79
C LEU A 125 8.80 -4.91 15.39
N ILE A 126 8.64 -4.13 14.33
CA ILE A 126 7.34 -3.78 13.76
C ILE A 126 7.12 -4.59 12.50
N GLY A 127 6.01 -5.32 12.44
CA GLY A 127 5.56 -6.05 11.27
C GLY A 127 4.38 -5.35 10.61
N ILE A 128 4.38 -5.31 9.29
CA ILE A 128 3.29 -4.78 8.48
C ILE A 128 2.75 -5.92 7.63
N GLU A 129 1.42 -6.10 7.66
CA GLU A 129 0.70 -7.04 6.81
C GLU A 129 -0.25 -6.26 5.89
N LEU A 130 -0.22 -6.56 4.59
CA LEU A 130 -1.00 -5.87 3.57
C LEU A 130 -2.21 -6.71 3.14
N GLU A 131 -3.40 -6.24 3.52
CA GLU A 131 -4.67 -6.92 3.27
C GLU A 131 -5.41 -6.25 2.11
N MET A 132 -5.45 -6.95 0.96
CA MET A 132 -5.89 -6.38 -0.31
C MET A 132 -7.35 -6.62 -0.66
N SER A 133 -8.03 -7.56 0.01
CA SER A 133 -9.41 -7.94 -0.32
C SER A 133 -10.20 -8.41 0.90
N GLU A 134 -11.52 -8.47 0.79
CA GLU A 134 -12.36 -9.03 1.85
C GLU A 134 -12.10 -10.54 2.05
N LEU A 135 -11.61 -11.24 1.02
CA LEU A 135 -11.28 -12.67 1.06
C LEU A 135 -10.07 -12.98 1.94
N SER A 136 -9.21 -12.01 2.23
CA SER A 136 -8.03 -12.21 3.06
C SER A 136 -8.27 -11.96 4.55
N ILE A 137 -9.38 -11.30 4.91
CA ILE A 137 -9.79 -11.05 6.30
C ILE A 137 -9.79 -12.31 7.19
N PRO A 138 -10.30 -13.49 6.74
CA PRO A 138 -10.28 -14.69 7.58
C PRO A 138 -8.87 -15.14 7.98
N HIS A 139 -7.86 -14.84 7.18
CA HIS A 139 -6.47 -15.23 7.46
C HIS A 139 -5.73 -14.22 8.35
N ALA A 140 -6.22 -12.99 8.43
CA ALA A 140 -5.53 -11.91 9.13
C ALA A 140 -5.40 -12.14 10.66
N VAL A 141 -6.37 -12.84 11.26
CA VAL A 141 -6.29 -13.24 12.69
C VAL A 141 -5.13 -14.19 12.92
N THR A 142 -5.01 -15.22 12.07
CA THR A 142 -3.91 -16.18 12.12
C THR A 142 -2.57 -15.51 11.83
N ASN A 143 -2.53 -14.55 10.89
CA ASN A 143 -1.32 -13.79 10.62
C ASN A 143 -0.88 -12.99 11.84
N TYR A 144 -1.80 -12.25 12.47
CA TYR A 144 -1.51 -11.50 13.69
C TYR A 144 -0.94 -12.40 14.80
N GLN A 145 -1.58 -13.54 15.07
CA GLN A 145 -1.12 -14.47 16.11
C GLN A 145 0.30 -14.96 15.82
N LYS A 146 0.54 -15.46 14.60
CA LYS A 146 1.85 -15.98 14.19
C LYS A 146 2.93 -14.91 14.20
N ASP A 147 2.62 -13.69 13.77
CA ASP A 147 3.58 -12.58 13.80
C ASP A 147 4.00 -12.27 15.24
N THR A 148 3.05 -12.23 16.17
CA THR A 148 3.35 -11.99 17.58
C THR A 148 4.11 -13.15 18.24
N GLU A 149 3.85 -14.40 17.83
CA GLU A 149 4.57 -15.59 18.31
C GLU A 149 6.06 -15.56 17.90
N VAL A 150 6.36 -15.08 16.70
CA VAL A 150 7.75 -14.99 16.21
C VAL A 150 8.48 -13.72 16.67
N GLY A 151 7.87 -12.94 17.57
CA GLY A 151 8.51 -11.82 18.25
C GLY A 151 8.17 -10.43 17.71
N VAL A 152 7.21 -10.29 16.79
CA VAL A 152 6.76 -8.96 16.35
C VAL A 152 6.05 -8.24 17.52
N ASN A 153 6.55 -7.06 17.87
CA ASN A 153 6.07 -6.26 18.99
C ASN A 153 4.85 -5.41 18.64
N HIS A 154 4.75 -5.01 17.37
CA HIS A 154 3.64 -4.20 16.85
C HIS A 154 3.30 -4.68 15.43
N VAL A 155 2.07 -5.17 15.24
CA VAL A 155 1.55 -5.55 13.91
C VAL A 155 0.67 -4.42 13.37
N ILE A 156 1.00 -3.90 12.19
CA ILE A 156 0.23 -2.87 11.49
C ILE A 156 -0.41 -3.50 10.26
N PHE A 157 -1.73 -3.60 10.27
CA PHE A 157 -2.49 -4.01 9.08
C PHE A 157 -2.75 -2.81 8.19
N ILE A 158 -2.29 -2.89 6.94
CA ILE A 158 -2.54 -1.89 5.91
C ILE A 158 -3.56 -2.41 4.90
N THR A 159 -4.51 -1.56 4.54
CA THR A 159 -5.56 -1.89 3.56
C THR A 159 -5.69 -0.80 2.48
N PRO A 160 -6.15 -1.13 1.27
CA PRO A 160 -6.38 -0.15 0.21
C PRO A 160 -7.56 0.79 0.49
N THR A 161 -8.55 0.38 1.31
CA THR A 161 -9.78 1.14 1.52
C THR A 161 -10.22 1.18 2.98
N LEU A 162 -10.90 2.27 3.36
CA LEU A 162 -11.47 2.43 4.70
C LEU A 162 -12.53 1.37 5.03
N LYS A 163 -13.27 0.88 4.03
CA LYS A 163 -14.27 -0.19 4.21
C LYS A 163 -13.59 -1.46 4.69
N LEU A 164 -12.55 -1.89 3.96
CA LEU A 164 -11.77 -3.07 4.29
C LEU A 164 -11.07 -2.92 5.64
N LYS A 165 -10.47 -1.75 5.91
CA LYS A 165 -9.90 -1.43 7.24
C LYS A 165 -10.88 -1.70 8.39
N LYS A 166 -12.12 -1.22 8.25
CA LYS A 166 -13.16 -1.37 9.28
C LYS A 166 -13.60 -2.83 9.46
N GLN A 167 -13.79 -3.55 8.35
CA GLN A 167 -14.16 -4.97 8.40
C GLN A 167 -13.06 -5.81 9.05
N LEU A 168 -11.81 -5.56 8.66
CA LEU A 168 -10.62 -6.21 9.20
C LEU A 168 -10.46 -5.94 10.71
N ALA A 169 -10.52 -4.68 11.12
CA ALA A 169 -10.43 -4.29 12.52
C ALA A 169 -11.53 -4.95 13.35
N LYS A 170 -12.78 -4.93 12.86
CA LYS A 170 -13.90 -5.60 13.55
C LYS A 170 -13.63 -7.09 13.75
N LYS A 171 -13.17 -7.79 12.70
CA LYS A 171 -12.87 -9.23 12.76
C LYS A 171 -11.78 -9.52 13.79
N ILE A 172 -10.61 -8.88 13.67
CA ILE A 172 -9.47 -9.17 14.55
C ILE A 172 -9.79 -8.81 16.00
N LEU A 173 -10.39 -7.66 16.26
CA LEU A 173 -10.74 -7.24 17.61
C LEU A 173 -11.83 -8.10 18.26
N SER A 174 -12.66 -8.79 17.47
CA SER A 174 -13.65 -9.74 18.01
C SER A 174 -13.07 -11.10 18.38
N GLU A 175 -11.95 -11.50 17.77
CA GLU A 175 -11.37 -12.85 17.94
C GLU A 175 -10.11 -12.85 18.79
N VAL A 176 -9.36 -11.74 18.81
CA VAL A 176 -8.18 -11.57 19.66
C VAL A 176 -8.61 -10.88 20.95
N GLN A 177 -8.97 -11.68 21.95
CA GLN A 177 -9.21 -11.17 23.31
C GLN A 177 -7.86 -10.87 23.98
N ASN A 178 -7.67 -9.64 24.48
CA ASN A 178 -6.45 -9.17 25.15
C ASN A 178 -5.16 -9.35 24.31
N PRO A 179 -4.96 -8.54 23.26
CA PRO A 179 -3.80 -8.67 22.38
C PRO A 179 -2.50 -8.52 23.20
N PRO A 180 -1.60 -9.52 23.18
CA PRO A 180 -0.36 -9.48 23.97
C PRO A 180 0.65 -8.44 23.46
N LYS A 181 0.42 -7.93 22.24
CA LYS A 181 1.27 -7.01 21.50
C LYS A 181 0.41 -5.92 20.86
N LYS A 182 1.04 -4.82 20.44
CA LYS A 182 0.31 -3.69 19.86
C LYS A 182 -0.22 -4.09 18.47
N ILE A 183 -1.46 -3.68 18.17
CA ILE A 183 -2.05 -3.83 16.85
C ILE A 183 -2.54 -2.48 16.34
N SER A 184 -2.39 -2.22 15.05
CA SER A 184 -2.95 -1.02 14.41
C SER A 184 -3.54 -1.33 13.05
N PHE A 185 -4.54 -0.55 12.66
CA PHE A 185 -5.23 -0.70 11.38
C PHE A 185 -5.16 0.63 10.65
N MET A 186 -4.59 0.61 9.44
CA MET A 186 -4.41 1.78 8.62
C MET A 186 -4.86 1.51 7.19
N THR A 187 -5.27 2.57 6.51
CA THR A 187 -5.24 2.57 5.04
C THR A 187 -3.83 2.93 4.59
N LEU A 188 -3.47 2.54 3.38
CA LEU A 188 -2.18 2.95 2.81
C LEU A 188 -1.99 4.47 2.83
N GLY A 189 -3.07 5.21 2.50
CA GLY A 189 -3.04 6.68 2.54
C GLY A 189 -2.78 7.23 3.94
N GLU A 190 -3.37 6.63 4.98
CA GLU A 190 -3.09 7.02 6.37
C GLU A 190 -1.63 6.71 6.75
N PHE A 191 -1.12 5.54 6.36
CA PHE A 191 0.25 5.14 6.68
C PHE A 191 1.30 6.09 6.06
N ILE A 192 1.16 6.43 4.77
CA ILE A 192 2.13 7.29 4.09
C ILE A 192 2.02 8.78 4.49
N THR A 193 0.90 9.19 5.09
CA THR A 193 0.69 10.58 5.51
C THR A 193 1.03 10.85 6.96
N GLN A 194 1.34 9.81 7.74
CA GLN A 194 1.78 9.99 9.11
C GLN A 194 3.11 10.75 9.18
N GLN A 195 3.23 11.64 10.17
CA GLN A 195 4.52 12.27 10.46
C GLN A 195 5.42 11.29 11.20
N GLU A 196 4.84 10.47 12.08
CA GLU A 196 5.49 9.46 12.89
C GLU A 196 4.68 8.15 12.87
N ILE A 197 5.39 7.02 12.85
CA ILE A 197 4.82 5.67 12.90
C ILE A 197 4.85 5.15 14.32
#